data_AF-A0ABD6VKB8-F1
#
_entry.id   AF-A0ABD6VKB8-F1
#
_cell.length_a   1.000
_cell.length_b   1.000
_cell.length_c   1.000
_cell.angle_alpha   90.00
_cell.angle_beta   90.00
_cell.angle_gamma   90.00
#
_symmetry.space_group_name_H-M   'P 1'
#
loop_
_entity.id
_entity.type
_entity.pdbx_description
1 polymer ?
#
loop_
_entity_poly.entity_id
_entity_poly.type
_entity_poly.pdbx_seq_one_letter_code
_entity_poly.pdbx_strand_id
1 'polypeptide(L)'
;NVPESLKPVILRTLDLGLLQAGAGVKGEFEQRLKNVIDAVQQSPVPVLLFIDEAHTIIGAGNQSGGADAANLLKPALARGELRTIAATTWSEYKQYFERDAALERRFQRVLVDEPDDDTACLMLRGLKSRYAEHHSVHITDDAVRAAVTLSRRYLTGRQLPDKAVDLLDTAAARVRMSLDTVPEQIVRLKA
;
A
#
# COMPACT_ATOMS: atom_id res chain seq x y z
N ASN A 1 -4.51 -15.10 13.33
CA ASN A 1 -4.09 -16.48 13.00
C ASN A 1 -2.76 -16.45 12.25
N VAL A 2 -1.66 -16.77 12.93
CA VAL A 2 -0.32 -16.88 12.34
C VAL A 2 0.25 -18.25 12.73
N PRO A 3 0.76 -19.07 11.78
CA PRO A 3 1.38 -20.35 12.09
C PRO A 3 2.52 -20.21 13.11
N GLU A 4 2.71 -21.20 13.98
CA GLU A 4 3.75 -21.17 15.03
C GLU A 4 5.15 -20.90 14.45
N SER A 5 5.46 -21.44 13.27
CA SER A 5 6.73 -21.23 12.58
C SER A 5 6.99 -19.79 12.13
N LEU A 6 5.94 -18.97 12.00
CA LEU A 6 6.03 -17.57 11.58
C LEU A 6 5.89 -16.58 12.74
N LYS A 7 5.45 -17.02 13.92
CA LYS A 7 5.34 -16.14 15.10
C LYS A 7 6.63 -15.43 15.51
N PRO A 8 7.83 -16.05 15.45
CA PRO A 8 9.05 -15.34 15.80
C PRO A 8 9.56 -14.43 14.67
N VAL A 9 8.95 -14.47 13.48
CA VAL A 9 9.42 -13.71 12.32
C VAL A 9 9.00 -12.26 12.43
N ILE A 10 9.94 -11.35 12.19
CA ILE A 10 9.70 -9.90 12.24
C ILE A 10 9.42 -9.40 10.82
N LEU A 11 8.27 -8.74 10.63
CA LEU A 11 7.98 -8.01 9.41
C LEU A 11 8.61 -6.61 9.46
N ARG A 12 9.33 -6.23 8.40
CA ARG A 12 9.90 -4.89 8.23
C ARG A 12 9.62 -4.35 6.84
N THR A 13 9.24 -3.09 6.74
CA THR A 13 9.07 -2.42 5.44
C THR A 13 10.41 -1.84 4.99
N LEU A 14 10.76 -2.06 3.72
CA LEU A 14 11.86 -1.38 3.05
C LEU A 14 11.32 -0.14 2.35
N ASP A 15 11.62 1.03 2.90
CA ASP A 15 11.29 2.32 2.30
C ASP A 15 12.50 2.83 1.50
N LEU A 16 12.38 2.82 0.18
CA LEU A 16 13.44 3.32 -0.71
C LEU A 16 13.52 4.84 -0.73
N GLY A 17 12.41 5.54 -0.48
CA GLY A 17 12.38 6.99 -0.38
C GLY A 17 13.24 7.46 0.77
N LEU A 18 13.17 6.79 1.93
CA LEU A 18 14.06 7.05 3.07
C LEU A 18 15.52 6.70 2.78
N LEU A 19 15.79 5.66 1.99
CA LEU A 19 17.15 5.31 1.60
C LEU A 19 17.77 6.32 0.64
N GLN A 20 16.98 6.86 -0.28
CA GLN A 20 17.38 7.93 -1.20
C GLN A 20 17.48 9.29 -0.49
N ALA A 21 16.61 9.54 0.49
CA ALA A 21 16.65 10.75 1.29
C ALA A 21 18.00 10.87 2.01
N GLY A 22 18.75 11.91 1.65
CA GLY A 22 20.08 12.17 2.21
C GLY A 22 21.21 11.30 1.64
N ALA A 23 20.98 10.51 0.59
CA ALA A 23 22.06 9.95 -0.23
C ALA A 23 22.41 10.97 -1.32
N GLY A 24 23.47 11.75 -1.10
CA GLY A 24 23.86 12.82 -2.04
C GLY A 24 24.52 12.31 -3.32
N VAL A 25 25.00 11.05 -3.30
CA VAL A 25 25.74 10.41 -4.38
C VAL A 25 25.22 8.98 -4.58
N LYS A 26 25.16 8.52 -5.83
CA LYS A 26 24.66 7.18 -6.22
C LYS A 26 25.22 6.03 -5.37
N GLY A 27 26.53 6.04 -5.10
CA GLY A 27 27.19 4.99 -4.32
C GLY A 27 26.77 4.94 -2.85
N GLU A 28 26.30 6.04 -2.28
CA GLU A 28 25.86 6.10 -0.89
C GLU A 28 24.53 5.34 -0.71
N PHE A 29 23.61 5.49 -1.66
CA PHE A 29 22.37 4.72 -1.69
C PHE A 29 22.64 3.21 -1.78
N GLU A 30 23.51 2.79 -2.70
CA GLU A 30 23.87 1.38 -2.89
C GLU A 30 24.51 0.79 -1.62
N GLN A 31 25.38 1.56 -0.96
CA GLN A 31 25.99 1.14 0.30
C GLN A 31 24.95 1.02 1.43
N ARG A 32 24.01 1.95 1.54
CA ARG A 32 22.93 1.88 2.53
C ARG A 32 22.04 0.66 2.30
N LEU A 33 21.66 0.39 1.05
CA LEU A 33 20.87 -0.80 0.71
C LEU A 33 21.63 -2.09 1.06
N LYS A 34 22.93 -2.15 0.76
CA LYS A 34 23.78 -3.28 1.13
C LYS A 34 23.82 -3.48 2.64
N ASN A 35 24.01 -2.41 3.41
CA ASN A 35 24.00 -2.47 4.88
C ASN A 35 22.65 -3.00 5.42
N VAL A 36 21.53 -2.64 4.79
CA VAL A 36 20.20 -3.17 5.16
C VAL A 36 20.11 -4.67 4.87
N ILE A 37 20.57 -5.13 3.71
CA ILE A 37 20.60 -6.55 3.36
C ILE A 37 21.46 -7.32 4.37
N ASP A 38 22.66 -6.84 4.65
CA ASP A 38 23.59 -7.46 5.61
C ASP A 38 22.98 -7.50 7.02
N ALA A 39 22.33 -6.43 7.47
CA ALA A 39 21.65 -6.38 8.77
C ALA A 39 20.47 -7.37 8.87
N VAL A 40 19.72 -7.54 7.78
CA VAL A 40 18.63 -8.54 7.71
C VAL A 40 19.19 -9.95 7.79
N GLN A 41 20.30 -10.23 7.08
CA GLN A 41 20.93 -11.54 7.07
C GLN A 41 21.58 -11.91 8.41
N GLN A 42 22.19 -10.93 9.09
CA GLN A 42 22.86 -11.11 10.39
C GLN A 42 21.88 -11.05 11.57
N SER A 43 20.62 -10.73 11.33
CA SER A 43 19.63 -10.62 12.39
C SER A 43 19.49 -11.95 13.15
N PRO A 44 19.58 -11.96 14.49
CA PRO A 44 19.38 -13.16 15.30
C PRO A 44 17.94 -13.67 15.22
N VAL A 45 17.01 -12.81 14.83
CA VAL A 45 15.60 -13.12 14.61
C VAL A 45 15.31 -13.08 13.10
N PRO A 46 14.60 -14.08 12.53
CA PRO A 46 14.28 -14.06 11.11
C PRO A 46 13.47 -12.82 10.73
N VAL A 47 13.90 -12.11 9.69
CA VAL A 47 13.19 -10.94 9.17
C VAL A 47 12.54 -11.26 7.83
N LEU A 48 11.30 -10.84 7.67
CA LEU A 48 10.61 -10.79 6.39
C LEU A 48 10.53 -9.33 5.95
N LEU A 49 11.02 -9.05 4.76
CA LEU A 49 11.03 -7.69 4.20
C LEU A 49 9.80 -7.47 3.34
N PHE A 50 9.09 -6.36 3.55
CA PHE A 50 7.98 -5.92 2.73
C PHE A 50 8.40 -4.74 1.85
N ILE A 51 8.05 -4.79 0.57
CA ILE A 51 8.37 -3.77 -0.43
C ILE A 51 7.06 -3.42 -1.16
N ASP A 52 6.53 -2.22 -0.94
CA ASP A 52 5.19 -1.85 -1.44
C ASP A 52 5.15 -1.54 -2.94
N GLU A 53 6.17 -0.85 -3.44
CA GLU A 53 6.29 -0.47 -4.84
C GLU A 53 7.51 -1.14 -5.47
N ALA A 54 7.51 -2.47 -5.53
CA ALA A 54 8.72 -3.20 -5.89
C ALA A 54 9.24 -2.91 -7.31
N HIS A 55 8.40 -2.36 -8.19
CA HIS A 55 8.80 -1.87 -9.51
C HIS A 55 9.80 -0.71 -9.43
N THR A 56 9.81 0.09 -8.36
CA THR A 56 10.75 1.21 -8.18
C THR A 56 12.20 0.71 -8.06
N ILE A 57 12.38 -0.49 -7.51
CA ILE A 57 13.70 -1.15 -7.38
C ILE A 57 14.21 -1.62 -8.75
N ILE A 58 13.31 -2.11 -9.60
CA ILE A 58 13.64 -2.82 -10.84
C ILE A 58 13.65 -1.88 -12.04
N GLY A 59 12.67 -0.97 -12.10
CA GLY A 59 12.50 0.01 -13.17
C GLY A 59 13.47 1.19 -13.10
N ALA A 60 14.09 1.43 -11.94
CA ALA A 60 15.14 2.45 -11.78
C ALA A 60 16.36 2.21 -12.68
N GLY A 61 16.63 0.97 -13.11
CA GLY A 61 17.80 0.64 -13.93
C GLY A 61 17.81 1.24 -15.36
N ASN A 62 16.68 1.76 -15.85
CA ASN A 62 16.57 2.24 -17.24
C ASN A 62 16.57 3.77 -17.40
N GLN A 63 16.46 4.53 -16.31
CA GLN A 63 16.69 5.98 -16.36
C GLN A 63 18.11 6.26 -15.90
N SER A 64 18.79 7.19 -16.57
CA SER A 64 20.19 7.59 -16.42
C SER A 64 20.59 8.18 -15.05
N GLY A 65 20.00 7.69 -13.97
CA GLY A 65 20.15 8.13 -12.58
C GLY A 65 19.44 7.23 -11.56
N GLY A 66 18.69 6.19 -11.96
CA GLY A 66 18.08 5.24 -11.03
C GLY A 66 19.05 4.12 -10.65
N ALA A 67 19.17 3.89 -9.34
CA ALA A 67 20.18 3.04 -8.73
C ALA A 67 20.11 1.57 -9.16
N ASP A 68 21.26 0.89 -9.11
CA ASP A 68 21.41 -0.53 -9.47
C ASP A 68 20.89 -1.49 -8.37
N ALA A 69 19.81 -1.10 -7.70
CA ALA A 69 19.23 -1.77 -6.53
C ALA A 69 18.82 -3.21 -6.84
N ALA A 70 18.26 -3.44 -8.03
CA ALA A 70 17.88 -4.77 -8.49
C ALA A 70 19.09 -5.72 -8.55
N ASN A 71 20.26 -5.25 -9.02
CA ASN A 71 21.47 -6.07 -9.08
C ASN A 71 22.02 -6.43 -7.70
N LEU A 72 21.78 -5.58 -6.69
CA LEU A 72 22.15 -5.89 -5.30
C LEU A 72 21.21 -6.92 -4.65
N LEU A 73 19.91 -6.88 -4.97
CA LEU A 73 18.92 -7.78 -4.38
C LEU A 73 18.86 -9.15 -5.07
N LYS A 74 19.09 -9.22 -6.39
CA LYS A 74 19.03 -10.48 -7.16
C LYS A 74 19.86 -11.62 -6.54
N PRO A 75 21.12 -11.44 -6.12
CA PRO A 75 21.90 -12.51 -5.49
C PRO A 75 21.32 -12.94 -4.14
N ALA A 76 20.90 -12.01 -3.30
CA ALA A 76 20.35 -12.31 -1.97
C ALA A 76 19.00 -13.06 -2.06
N LEU A 77 18.15 -12.68 -3.02
CA LEU A 77 16.91 -13.39 -3.37
C LEU A 77 17.20 -14.77 -3.96
N ALA A 78 18.22 -14.89 -4.82
CA ALA A 78 18.57 -16.15 -5.45
C ALA A 78 19.11 -17.19 -4.47
N ARG A 79 19.84 -16.75 -3.44
CA ARG A 79 20.34 -17.61 -2.35
C ARG A 79 19.28 -17.92 -1.29
N GLY A 80 18.13 -17.24 -1.31
CA GLY A 80 17.08 -17.41 -0.30
C GLY A 80 17.42 -16.81 1.06
N GLU A 81 18.49 -16.01 1.12
CA GLU A 81 18.93 -15.31 2.33
C GLU A 81 18.03 -14.12 2.68
N LEU A 82 17.36 -13.56 1.66
CA LEU A 82 16.39 -12.48 1.82
C LEU A 82 14.97 -12.99 1.55
N ARG A 83 14.15 -13.05 2.61
CA ARG A 83 12.72 -13.38 2.49
C ARG A 83 11.94 -12.10 2.27
N THR A 84 11.22 -12.01 1.16
CA THR A 84 10.59 -10.77 0.72
C THR A 84 9.15 -10.99 0.29
N ILE A 85 8.26 -10.10 0.73
CA ILE A 85 6.94 -9.87 0.12
C ILE A 85 7.03 -8.56 -0.65
N ALA A 86 6.66 -8.60 -1.92
CA ALA A 86 6.64 -7.45 -2.80
C ALA A 86 5.20 -7.20 -3.27
N ALA A 87 4.76 -5.95 -3.23
CA ALA A 87 3.54 -5.50 -3.88
C ALA A 87 3.90 -4.72 -5.16
N THR A 88 3.01 -4.81 -6.16
CA THR A 88 3.15 -4.13 -7.45
C THR A 88 1.80 -4.20 -8.19
N THR A 89 1.57 -3.26 -9.09
CA THR A 89 0.41 -3.33 -9.99
C THR A 89 0.64 -4.37 -11.10
N TRP A 90 -0.44 -4.85 -11.72
CA TRP A 90 -0.35 -5.80 -12.82
C TRP A 90 0.45 -5.26 -14.02
N SER A 91 0.26 -3.99 -14.35
CA SER A 91 0.99 -3.30 -15.43
C SER A 91 2.49 -3.28 -15.17
N GLU A 92 2.89 -2.93 -13.96
CA GLU A 92 4.29 -2.90 -13.55
C GLU A 92 4.90 -4.31 -13.50
N TYR A 93 4.16 -5.30 -12.99
CA TYR A 93 4.60 -6.69 -13.01
C TYR A 93 4.96 -7.14 -14.43
N LYS A 94 4.05 -6.92 -15.40
CA LYS A 94 4.31 -7.25 -16.81
C LYS A 94 5.50 -6.50 -17.40
N GLN A 95 5.65 -5.23 -17.03
CA GLN A 95 6.69 -4.37 -17.59
C GLN A 95 8.08 -4.68 -17.02
N TYR A 96 8.18 -4.96 -15.72
CA TYR A 96 9.46 -5.01 -15.00
C TYR A 96 9.82 -6.39 -14.46
N PHE A 97 8.85 -7.16 -13.94
CA PHE A 97 9.11 -8.48 -13.34
C PHE A 97 9.07 -9.61 -14.36
N GLU A 98 8.03 -9.67 -15.20
CA GLU A 98 7.85 -10.73 -16.20
C GLU A 98 8.96 -10.73 -17.27
N ARG A 99 9.57 -9.56 -17.51
CA ARG A 99 10.72 -9.44 -18.42
C ARG A 99 12.05 -9.89 -17.81
N ASP A 100 12.14 -10.00 -16.49
CA ASP A 100 13.36 -10.39 -15.78
C ASP A 100 13.27 -11.85 -15.30
N ALA A 101 13.90 -12.74 -16.06
CA ALA A 101 13.84 -14.17 -15.81
C ALA A 101 14.49 -14.61 -14.48
N ALA A 102 15.30 -13.76 -13.83
CA ALA A 102 15.86 -14.06 -12.51
C ALA A 102 14.83 -13.78 -11.41
N LEU A 103 14.09 -12.67 -11.52
CA LEU A 103 13.07 -12.28 -10.55
C LEU A 103 11.80 -13.12 -10.68
N GLU A 104 11.35 -13.41 -11.90
CA GLU A 104 10.19 -14.26 -12.16
C GLU A 104 10.31 -15.64 -11.48
N ARG A 105 11.54 -16.20 -11.43
CA ARG A 105 11.80 -17.50 -10.81
C ARG A 105 11.92 -17.46 -9.28
N ARG A 106 12.05 -16.28 -8.67
CA ARG A 106 12.27 -16.11 -7.23
C ARG A 106 11.05 -15.57 -6.49
N PHE A 107 10.16 -14.88 -7.20
CA PHE A 107 8.88 -14.45 -6.65
C PHE A 107 7.78 -15.43 -7.04
N GLN A 108 7.02 -15.87 -6.04
CA GLN A 108 5.75 -16.55 -6.27
C GLN A 108 4.67 -15.49 -6.50
N ARG A 109 4.03 -15.50 -7.67
CA ARG A 109 2.90 -14.60 -7.94
C ARG A 109 1.69 -15.01 -7.09
N VAL A 110 1.20 -14.06 -6.30
CA VAL A 110 -0.08 -14.14 -5.58
C VAL A 110 -0.95 -13.02 -6.14
N LEU A 111 -2.02 -13.38 -6.84
CA LEU A 111 -2.98 -12.41 -7.37
C LEU A 111 -3.91 -11.95 -6.24
N VAL A 112 -4.08 -10.64 -6.15
CA VAL A 112 -5.02 -10.00 -5.22
C VAL A 112 -6.00 -9.22 -6.09
N ASP A 113 -7.21 -9.75 -6.21
CA ASP A 113 -8.26 -9.15 -7.01
C ASP A 113 -9.00 -8.05 -6.22
N GLU A 114 -9.64 -7.14 -6.96
CA GLU A 114 -10.55 -6.17 -6.35
C GLU A 114 -11.67 -6.92 -5.59
N PRO A 115 -11.96 -6.58 -4.33
CA PRO A 115 -13.02 -7.24 -3.58
C PRO A 115 -14.39 -7.04 -4.24
N ASP A 116 -15.28 -8.00 -4.02
CA ASP A 116 -16.70 -7.84 -4.33
C ASP A 116 -17.38 -6.85 -3.37
N ASP A 117 -18.63 -6.49 -3.68
CA ASP A 117 -19.37 -5.48 -2.94
C ASP A 117 -19.56 -5.88 -1.46
N ASP A 118 -19.82 -7.16 -1.18
CA ASP A 118 -20.04 -7.67 0.18
C ASP A 118 -18.75 -7.65 1.00
N THR A 119 -17.64 -8.07 0.41
CA THR A 119 -16.31 -8.05 1.03
C THR A 119 -15.84 -6.62 1.27
N ALA A 120 -16.03 -5.72 0.30
CA ALA A 120 -15.74 -4.30 0.47
C ALA A 120 -16.59 -3.67 1.58
N CYS A 121 -17.89 -3.99 1.66
CA CYS A 121 -18.75 -3.55 2.75
C CYS A 121 -18.22 -4.04 4.11
N LEU A 122 -17.78 -5.30 4.22
CA LEU A 122 -17.20 -5.85 5.44
C LEU A 122 -15.91 -5.11 5.83
N MET A 123 -15.02 -4.84 4.87
CA MET A 123 -13.80 -4.06 5.08
C MET A 123 -14.12 -2.65 5.60
N LEU A 124 -15.07 -1.94 4.97
CA LEU A 124 -15.48 -0.60 5.40
C LEU A 124 -16.14 -0.61 6.78
N ARG A 125 -16.90 -1.66 7.14
CA ARG A 125 -17.44 -1.81 8.50
C ARG A 125 -16.34 -1.90 9.55
N GLY A 126 -15.21 -2.53 9.23
CA GLY A 126 -14.03 -2.57 10.11
C GLY A 126 -13.37 -1.21 10.30
N LEU A 127 -13.48 -0.31 9.33
CA LEU A 127 -12.92 1.05 9.37
C LEU A 127 -13.92 2.11 9.88
N LYS A 128 -15.21 1.80 9.82
CA LYS A 128 -16.33 2.71 10.12
C LYS A 128 -16.17 3.47 11.44
N SER A 129 -15.81 2.77 12.51
CA SER A 129 -15.68 3.37 13.86
C SER A 129 -14.60 4.46 13.89
N ARG A 130 -13.46 4.20 13.25
CA ARG A 130 -12.34 5.14 13.17
C ARG A 130 -12.72 6.42 12.43
N TYR A 131 -13.43 6.33 11.31
CA TYR A 131 -13.88 7.50 10.56
C TYR A 131 -15.00 8.26 11.28
N ALA A 132 -15.93 7.54 11.92
CA ALA A 132 -16.97 8.14 12.74
C ALA A 132 -16.38 8.98 13.90
N GLU A 133 -15.36 8.44 14.58
CA GLU A 133 -14.64 9.13 15.66
C GLU A 133 -13.85 10.35 15.12
N HIS A 134 -13.07 10.15 14.05
CA HIS A 134 -12.26 11.21 13.43
C HIS A 134 -13.10 12.44 13.06
N HIS A 135 -14.25 12.22 12.43
CA HIS A 135 -15.15 13.31 12.01
C HIS A 135 -16.17 13.71 13.09
N SER A 136 -16.24 12.98 14.21
CA SER A 136 -17.27 13.14 15.23
C SER A 136 -18.70 13.10 14.65
N VAL A 137 -18.97 12.12 13.78
CA VAL A 137 -20.28 11.92 13.15
C VAL A 137 -20.74 10.47 13.28
N HIS A 138 -22.05 10.25 13.19
CA HIS A 138 -22.59 8.90 13.12
C HIS A 138 -22.64 8.41 11.66
N ILE A 139 -21.99 7.28 11.38
CA ILE A 139 -22.05 6.61 10.08
C ILE A 139 -23.06 5.46 10.19
N THR A 140 -24.04 5.36 9.29
CA THR A 140 -25.00 4.25 9.26
C THR A 140 -24.46 3.06 8.46
N ASP A 141 -25.03 1.87 8.62
CA ASP A 141 -24.68 0.72 7.75
C ASP A 141 -25.11 0.95 6.30
N ASP A 142 -26.25 1.61 6.09
CA ASP A 142 -26.73 1.97 4.76
C ASP A 142 -25.76 2.94 4.05
N ALA A 143 -25.12 3.85 4.80
CA ALA A 143 -24.09 4.74 4.24
C ALA A 143 -22.87 3.95 3.74
N VAL A 144 -22.46 2.89 4.42
CA VAL A 144 -21.36 2.01 3.98
C VAL A 144 -21.74 1.29 2.69
N ARG A 145 -22.94 0.69 2.63
CA ARG A 145 -23.43 0.02 1.41
C ARG A 145 -23.55 0.99 0.25
N ALA A 146 -24.12 2.17 0.48
CA ALA A 146 -24.23 3.22 -0.52
C ALA A 146 -22.85 3.68 -1.02
N ALA A 147 -21.87 3.84 -0.12
CA ALA A 147 -20.51 4.22 -0.51
C ALA A 147 -19.87 3.17 -1.44
N VAL A 148 -20.03 1.87 -1.15
CA VAL A 148 -19.53 0.79 -2.02
C VAL A 148 -20.25 0.78 -3.37
N THR A 149 -21.59 0.74 -3.39
CA THR A 149 -22.35 0.66 -4.64
C THR A 149 -22.15 1.88 -5.53
N LEU A 150 -22.18 3.09 -4.96
CA LEU A 150 -22.05 4.33 -5.72
C LEU A 150 -20.61 4.53 -6.21
N SER A 151 -19.61 4.29 -5.35
CA SER A 151 -18.20 4.41 -5.79
C SER A 151 -17.88 3.39 -6.88
N ARG A 152 -18.37 2.15 -6.79
CA ARG A 152 -18.20 1.15 -7.85
C ARG A 152 -18.81 1.59 -9.17
N ARG A 153 -20.04 2.14 -9.14
CA ARG A 153 -20.76 2.56 -10.34
C ARG A 153 -20.19 3.80 -11.01
N TYR A 154 -19.74 4.78 -10.23
CA TYR A 154 -19.41 6.12 -10.75
C TYR A 154 -17.91 6.44 -10.73
N LEU A 155 -17.08 5.74 -9.95
CA LEU A 155 -15.62 5.93 -9.89
C LEU A 155 -14.91 4.75 -10.57
N THR A 156 -15.02 4.66 -11.90
CA THR A 156 -14.51 3.54 -12.71
C THR A 156 -12.98 3.48 -12.82
N GLY A 157 -12.28 4.58 -12.60
CA GLY A 157 -10.81 4.66 -12.63
C GLY A 157 -10.11 4.25 -11.33
N ARG A 158 -10.86 3.77 -10.33
CA ARG A 158 -10.34 3.41 -9.01
C ARG A 158 -10.89 2.07 -8.57
N GLN A 159 -10.20 1.39 -7.65
CA GLN A 159 -10.55 0.06 -7.17
C GLN A 159 -11.18 0.12 -5.77
N LEU A 160 -12.10 -0.81 -5.48
CA LEU A 160 -12.49 -1.10 -4.10
C LEU A 160 -11.30 -1.73 -3.33
N PRO A 161 -11.23 -1.59 -2.00
CA PRO A 161 -12.15 -0.82 -1.14
C PRO A 161 -11.84 0.69 -1.10
N ASP A 162 -10.68 1.09 -1.60
CA ASP A 162 -10.10 2.45 -1.47
C ASP A 162 -11.07 3.57 -1.91
N LYS A 163 -11.66 3.46 -3.10
CA LYS A 163 -12.62 4.48 -3.59
C LYS A 163 -13.88 4.63 -2.72
N ALA A 164 -14.29 3.56 -2.04
CA ALA A 164 -15.46 3.60 -1.16
C ALA A 164 -15.10 4.22 0.19
N VAL A 165 -13.88 3.97 0.68
CA VAL A 165 -13.33 4.62 1.86
C VAL A 165 -13.26 6.13 1.66
N ASP A 166 -12.69 6.58 0.55
CA ASP A 166 -12.59 8.02 0.22
C ASP A 166 -13.96 8.70 0.10
N LEU A 167 -14.92 8.03 -0.52
CA LEU A 167 -16.29 8.54 -0.64
C LEU A 167 -16.95 8.67 0.74
N LEU A 168 -16.77 7.68 1.60
CA LEU A 168 -17.30 7.69 2.95
C LEU A 168 -16.65 8.77 3.81
N ASP A 169 -15.32 8.93 3.72
CA ASP A 169 -14.54 9.94 4.42
C ASP A 169 -14.97 11.36 4.03
N THR A 170 -15.08 11.62 2.73
CA THR A 170 -15.54 12.90 2.19
C THR A 170 -16.97 13.22 2.63
N ALA A 171 -17.86 12.22 2.63
CA ALA A 171 -19.23 12.38 3.09
C ALA A 171 -19.29 12.69 4.61
N ALA A 172 -18.48 12.00 5.41
CA ALA A 172 -18.38 12.24 6.85
C ALA A 172 -17.86 13.66 7.16
N ALA A 173 -16.81 14.11 6.45
CA ALA A 173 -16.29 15.47 6.55
C ALA A 173 -17.37 16.52 6.22
N ARG A 174 -18.14 16.29 5.14
CA ARG A 174 -19.24 17.19 4.75
C ARG A 174 -20.34 17.28 5.81
N VAL A 175 -20.70 16.15 6.43
CA VAL A 175 -21.67 16.15 7.54
C VAL A 175 -21.13 16.96 8.71
N ARG A 176 -19.85 16.77 9.07
CA ARG A 176 -19.21 17.55 10.14
C ARG A 176 -19.26 19.05 9.88
N MET A 177 -18.87 19.48 8.68
CA MET A 177 -18.92 20.89 8.29
C MET A 177 -20.34 21.47 8.35
N SER A 178 -21.35 20.65 8.04
CA SER A 178 -22.76 21.07 8.08
C SER A 178 -23.29 21.22 9.51
N LEU A 179 -22.69 20.53 10.50
CA LEU A 179 -23.02 20.69 11.91
C LEU A 179 -22.42 21.97 12.52
N ASP A 180 -21.27 22.40 12.01
CA ASP A 180 -20.57 23.62 12.46
C ASP A 180 -21.14 24.91 11.81
N THR A 181 -22.10 24.79 10.88
CA THR A 181 -22.67 25.91 10.12
C THR A 181 -24.18 26.02 10.31
N VAL A 182 -24.73 27.23 10.10
CA VAL A 182 -26.19 27.42 10.09
C VAL A 182 -26.77 26.66 8.90
N PRO A 183 -27.81 25.82 9.09
CA PRO A 183 -28.41 25.07 8.01
C PRO A 183 -28.77 25.97 6.82
N GLU A 184 -28.39 25.57 5.61
CA GLU A 184 -28.56 26.37 4.40
C GLU A 184 -30.02 26.80 4.19
N GLN A 185 -30.97 25.93 4.55
CA GLN A 185 -32.40 26.23 4.50
C GLN A 185 -32.78 27.44 5.37
N ILE A 186 -32.18 27.58 6.56
CA ILE A 186 -32.40 28.73 7.45
C ILE A 186 -31.72 29.98 6.89
N VAL A 187 -30.53 29.85 6.31
CA VAL A 187 -29.84 30.97 5.65
C VAL A 187 -30.69 31.51 4.50
N ARG A 188 -31.23 30.63 3.65
CA ARG A 188 -32.09 31.01 2.52
C ARG A 188 -33.43 31.64 2.93
N LEU A 189 -33.98 31.28 4.08
CA LEU A 189 -35.21 31.90 4.61
C LEU A 189 -34.99 33.31 5.18
N LYS A 190 -33.74 33.64 5.54
CA LYS A 190 -33.35 34.94 6.12
C LYS A 190 -32.83 35.94 5.09
N ALA A 191 -32.56 35.50 3.86
CA ALA A 191 -32.12 36.32 2.74
C ALA A 191 -33.30 36.81 1.90
#